data_AF-A0AAV0SPC9-F1
#
_entry.id   AF-A0AAV0SPC9-F1
#
_cell.length_a   1.000
_cell.length_b   1.000
_cell.length_c   1.000
_cell.angle_alpha   90.00
_cell.angle_beta   90.00
_cell.angle_gamma   90.00
#
_symmetry.space_group_name_H-M   'P 1'
#
loop_
_entity.id
_entity.type
_entity.pdbx_description
1 polymer ?
#
loop_
_entity_poly.entity_id
_entity_poly.type
_entity_poly.pdbx_seq_one_letter_code
_entity_poly.pdbx_strand_id
1 'polypeptide(L)'
;MKWSELLGPKLQTKEGLQDTDDRLTGKKVVGFYFCGHKLGPLFEHYTFYLKDLYQHTIMAYPEVEFIYVSSDSDLEQYNKYFELLKFPAVPFDERATIEALNTKFGFQAYPIMIFFNGEGKVITSDGLCRAVNVRGDGYFLWEGLMKKQYPDNYWEYTRSRYGRRWK
;
A
#
# COMPACT_ATOMS: atom_id res chain seq x y z
N MET A 1 13.68 -2.55 -13.87
CA MET A 1 13.56 -1.22 -13.25
C MET A 1 14.22 -1.29 -11.89
N LYS A 2 14.89 -0.23 -11.43
CA LYS A 2 15.38 -0.15 -10.05
C LYS A 2 14.36 0.60 -9.21
N TRP A 3 13.99 0.04 -8.06
CA TRP A 3 13.06 0.67 -7.13
C TRP A 3 13.74 1.81 -6.37
N SER A 4 15.06 1.73 -6.20
CA SER A 4 15.86 2.78 -5.58
C SER A 4 15.78 4.13 -6.30
N GLU A 5 15.53 4.14 -7.61
CA GLU A 5 15.32 5.36 -8.40
C GLU A 5 13.98 6.06 -8.09
N LEU A 6 12.99 5.33 -7.56
CA LEU A 6 11.66 5.87 -7.23
C LEU A 6 11.46 6.10 -5.74
N LEU A 7 11.99 5.22 -4.89
CA LEU A 7 11.77 5.22 -3.44
C LEU A 7 13.00 5.66 -2.64
N GLY A 8 14.09 5.99 -3.31
CA GLY A 8 15.37 6.27 -2.68
C GLY A 8 16.15 4.98 -2.39
N PRO A 9 17.44 5.09 -2.03
CA PRO A 9 18.34 3.95 -1.91
C PRO A 9 17.96 2.99 -0.78
N LYS A 10 17.31 3.49 0.27
CA LYS A 10 16.97 2.71 1.47
C LYS A 10 15.52 2.87 1.88
N LEU A 11 14.96 1.80 2.41
CA LEU A 11 13.65 1.77 3.05
C LEU A 11 13.79 1.64 4.56
N GLN A 12 12.95 2.38 5.30
CA GLN A 12 12.79 2.22 6.74
C GLN A 12 11.91 1.00 7.01
N THR A 13 12.49 -0.02 7.63
CA THR A 13 11.78 -1.22 8.08
C THR A 13 11.68 -1.24 9.61
N LYS A 14 11.03 -2.27 10.17
CA LYS A 14 11.00 -2.48 11.62
C LYS A 14 12.33 -2.99 12.18
N GLU A 15 13.19 -3.57 11.34
CA GLU A 15 14.56 -3.96 11.72
C GLU A 15 15.60 -2.86 11.48
N GLY A 16 15.19 -1.71 10.91
CA GLY A 16 16.06 -0.60 10.55
C GLY A 16 16.09 -0.32 9.05
N LEU A 17 17.09 0.43 8.59
CA LEU A 17 17.25 0.77 7.19
C LEU A 17 17.74 -0.44 6.38
N GLN A 18 17.06 -0.76 5.29
CA GLN A 18 17.42 -1.83 4.36
C GLN A 18 17.51 -1.28 2.93
N ASP A 19 18.36 -1.87 2.09
CA ASP A 19 18.49 -1.47 0.69
C ASP A 19 17.18 -1.73 -0.07
N THR A 20 16.71 -0.71 -0.79
CA THR A 20 15.40 -0.72 -1.44
C THR A 20 15.28 -1.82 -2.48
N ASP A 21 16.31 -1.95 -3.32
CA ASP A 21 16.30 -2.92 -4.43
C ASP A 21 16.33 -4.35 -3.90
N ASP A 22 17.15 -4.64 -2.88
CA ASP A 22 17.21 -5.97 -2.26
C ASP A 22 15.87 -6.33 -1.61
N ARG A 23 15.26 -5.37 -0.90
CA ARG A 23 14.00 -5.60 -0.20
C ARG A 23 12.82 -5.84 -1.16
N LEU A 24 12.85 -5.23 -2.34
CA LEU A 24 11.80 -5.31 -3.36
C LEU A 24 12.14 -6.29 -4.49
N THR A 25 13.28 -6.97 -4.42
CA THR A 25 13.66 -7.98 -5.41
C THR A 25 12.66 -9.13 -5.41
N GLY A 26 12.25 -9.55 -6.61
CA GLY A 26 11.30 -10.66 -6.80
C GLY A 26 9.84 -10.33 -6.49
N LYS A 27 9.52 -9.10 -6.05
CA LYS A 27 8.14 -8.67 -5.83
C LYS A 27 7.40 -8.50 -7.16
N LYS A 28 6.26 -9.16 -7.29
CA LYS A 28 5.39 -9.09 -8.46
C LYS A 28 4.45 -7.89 -8.37
N VAL A 29 4.11 -7.48 -7.16
CA VAL A 29 3.21 -6.36 -6.88
C VAL A 29 3.80 -5.52 -5.76
N VAL A 30 3.91 -4.21 -5.99
CA VAL A 30 4.33 -3.25 -4.97
C VAL A 30 3.26 -2.16 -4.85
N GLY A 31 2.73 -1.96 -3.65
CA GLY A 31 1.68 -0.98 -3.36
C GLY A 31 2.23 0.22 -2.61
N PHE A 32 2.16 1.41 -3.19
CA PHE A 32 2.54 2.65 -2.50
C PHE A 32 1.32 3.25 -1.83
N TYR A 33 1.37 3.34 -0.50
CA TYR A 33 0.32 3.93 0.32
C TYR A 33 0.75 5.32 0.78
N PHE A 34 0.08 6.34 0.25
CA PHE A 34 0.32 7.74 0.56
C PHE A 34 -0.67 8.20 1.61
N CYS A 35 -0.16 8.54 2.81
CA CYS A 35 -0.97 9.01 3.94
C CYS A 35 -0.10 9.77 4.95
N GLY A 36 -0.72 10.47 5.89
CA GLY A 36 -0.04 11.12 7.00
C GLY A 36 -0.99 11.38 8.16
N HIS A 37 -0.43 11.50 9.36
CA HIS A 37 -1.13 11.76 10.61
C HIS A 37 -1.97 13.04 10.58
N LYS A 38 -1.51 14.08 9.87
CA LYS A 38 -2.26 15.36 9.72
C LYS A 38 -3.65 15.22 9.13
N LEU A 39 -3.96 14.09 8.52
CA LEU A 39 -5.23 13.88 7.86
C LEU A 39 -6.35 13.55 8.88
N GLY A 40 -6.04 13.21 10.13
CA GLY A 40 -7.02 13.01 11.20
C GLY A 40 -7.58 11.58 11.34
N PRO A 41 -8.52 11.35 12.30
CA PRO A 41 -8.85 10.01 12.80
C PRO A 41 -9.55 9.09 11.78
N LEU A 42 -10.23 9.67 10.78
CA LEU A 42 -10.89 8.90 9.73
C LEU A 42 -9.90 8.00 8.96
N PHE A 43 -8.65 8.44 8.83
CA PHE A 43 -7.64 7.74 8.05
C PHE A 43 -6.91 6.67 8.85
N GLU A 44 -6.95 6.74 10.18
CA GLU A 44 -6.47 5.66 11.06
C GLU A 44 -7.26 4.37 10.84
N HIS A 45 -8.57 4.45 10.58
CA HIS A 45 -9.39 3.27 10.27
C HIS A 45 -8.88 2.50 9.03
N TYR A 46 -8.57 3.22 7.95
CA TYR A 46 -7.99 2.61 6.74
C TYR A 46 -6.60 2.04 7.02
N THR A 47 -5.85 2.69 7.89
CA THR A 47 -4.50 2.26 8.31
C THR A 47 -4.53 0.90 8.98
N PHE A 48 -5.41 0.71 9.97
CA PHE A 48 -5.59 -0.57 10.66
C PHE A 48 -6.06 -1.66 9.70
N TYR A 49 -7.01 -1.32 8.83
CA TYR A 49 -7.49 -2.26 7.83
C TYR A 49 -6.39 -2.70 6.84
N LEU A 50 -5.58 -1.77 6.35
CA LEU A 50 -4.45 -2.07 5.46
C LEU A 50 -3.35 -2.88 6.15
N LYS A 51 -3.12 -2.62 7.44
CA LYS A 51 -2.19 -3.40 8.27
C LYS A 51 -2.61 -4.87 8.32
N ASP A 52 -3.88 -5.14 8.64
CA ASP A 52 -4.40 -6.50 8.74
C ASP A 52 -4.37 -7.20 7.37
N LEU A 53 -4.80 -6.49 6.33
CA LEU A 53 -4.75 -7.00 4.95
C LEU A 53 -3.32 -7.32 4.53
N TYR A 54 -2.35 -6.44 4.83
CA TYR A 54 -0.95 -6.66 4.52
C TYR A 54 -0.45 -7.94 5.17
N GLN A 55 -0.69 -8.13 6.48
CA GLN A 55 -0.24 -9.31 7.21
C GLN A 55 -0.78 -10.61 6.60
N HIS A 56 -2.08 -10.67 6.31
CA HIS A 56 -2.66 -11.86 5.65
C HIS A 56 -2.14 -12.06 4.23
N THR A 57 -1.93 -10.97 3.49
CA THR A 57 -1.50 -11.03 2.09
C THR A 57 -0.07 -11.55 2.00
N ILE A 58 0.88 -11.00 2.76
CA ILE A 58 2.29 -11.42 2.65
C ILE A 58 2.54 -12.86 3.11
N MET A 59 1.69 -13.38 4.01
CA MET A 59 1.79 -14.76 4.47
C MET A 59 1.43 -15.76 3.35
N ALA A 60 0.48 -15.40 2.49
CA ALA A 60 0.05 -16.25 1.37
C ALA A 60 0.75 -15.91 0.04
N TYR A 61 1.11 -14.64 -0.15
CA TYR A 61 1.67 -14.05 -1.36
C TYR A 61 2.87 -13.18 -1.00
N PRO A 62 4.02 -13.80 -0.70
CA PRO A 62 5.24 -13.07 -0.36
C PRO A 62 5.74 -12.17 -1.50
N GLU A 63 5.23 -12.33 -2.73
CA GLU A 63 5.52 -11.47 -3.87
C GLU A 63 4.79 -10.12 -3.85
N VAL A 64 3.90 -9.89 -2.87
CA VAL A 64 3.27 -8.59 -2.62
C VAL A 64 4.08 -7.83 -1.58
N GLU A 65 4.27 -6.53 -1.80
CA GLU A 65 4.85 -5.64 -0.80
C GLU A 65 4.10 -4.32 -0.75
N PHE A 66 3.90 -3.77 0.46
CA PHE A 66 3.32 -2.44 0.62
C PHE A 66 4.41 -1.49 1.12
N ILE A 67 4.39 -0.25 0.66
CA ILE A 67 5.35 0.78 1.05
C ILE A 67 4.57 2.00 1.50
N TYR A 68 4.85 2.45 2.71
CA TYR A 68 4.33 3.69 3.23
C TYR A 68 5.13 4.88 2.66
N VAL A 69 4.41 5.86 2.13
CA VAL A 69 4.97 7.14 1.71
C VAL A 69 4.27 8.22 2.53
N SER A 70 5.04 8.87 3.41
CA SER A 70 4.47 9.82 4.35
C SER A 70 4.16 11.17 3.71
N SER A 71 3.01 11.73 4.06
CA SER A 71 2.66 13.13 3.79
C SER A 71 2.82 14.03 5.03
N ASP A 72 3.43 13.53 6.10
CA ASP A 72 3.64 14.29 7.33
C ASP A 72 4.69 15.39 7.16
N SER A 73 4.56 16.46 7.95
CA SER A 73 5.51 17.57 7.91
C SER A 73 6.65 17.44 8.92
N ASP A 74 6.51 16.56 9.90
CA ASP A 74 7.45 16.42 11.00
C ASP A 74 7.71 14.95 11.32
N LEU A 75 8.93 14.72 11.81
CA LEU A 75 9.47 13.39 12.08
C LEU A 75 8.71 12.69 13.21
N GLU A 76 8.19 13.43 14.19
CA GLU A 76 7.47 12.85 15.32
C GLU A 76 6.14 12.22 14.87
N GLN A 77 5.36 12.92 14.06
CA GLN A 77 4.13 12.39 13.47
C GLN A 77 4.41 11.20 12.56
N TYR A 78 5.45 11.30 11.72
CA TYR A 78 5.90 10.20 10.88
C TYR A 78 6.19 8.94 11.70
N ASN A 79 6.99 9.07 12.77
CA ASN A 79 7.38 7.94 13.61
C ASN A 79 6.17 7.31 14.30
N LYS A 80 5.30 8.11 14.92
CA LYS A 80 4.08 7.63 15.58
C LYS A 80 3.17 6.87 14.61
N TYR A 81 2.98 7.41 13.41
CA TYR A 81 2.14 6.76 12.41
C TYR A 81 2.80 5.50 11.85
N PHE A 82 4.10 5.55 11.57
CA PHE A 82 4.86 4.39 11.13
C PHE A 82 4.81 3.25 12.15
N GLU A 83 4.85 3.52 13.46
CA GLU A 83 4.73 2.52 14.52
C GLU A 83 3.45 1.67 14.42
N LEU A 84 2.34 2.23 13.93
CA LEU A 84 1.08 1.52 13.75
C LEU A 84 1.15 0.47 12.62
N LEU A 85 1.99 0.74 11.61
CA LEU A 85 2.13 -0.05 10.40
C LEU A 85 3.02 -1.29 10.60
N LYS A 86 2.85 -2.29 9.73
CA LYS A 86 3.69 -3.51 9.67
C LYS A 86 4.55 -3.61 8.43
N PHE A 87 4.32 -2.75 7.45
CA PHE A 87 5.07 -2.69 6.20
C PHE A 87 6.14 -1.59 6.23
N PRO A 88 7.16 -1.67 5.35
CA PRO A 88 8.21 -0.67 5.25
C PRO A 88 7.72 0.73 4.82
N ALA A 89 8.56 1.73 5.02
CA ALA A 89 8.30 3.11 4.64
C ALA A 89 9.49 3.73 3.90
N VAL A 90 9.22 4.75 3.09
CA VAL A 90 10.26 5.67 2.62
C VAL A 90 10.73 6.49 3.83
N PRO A 91 12.05 6.54 4.12
CA PRO A 91 12.58 7.31 5.24
C PRO A 91 12.15 8.77 5.18
N PHE A 92 11.85 9.37 6.33
CA PHE A 92 11.40 10.76 6.40
C PHE A 92 12.40 11.76 5.79
N ASP A 93 13.70 11.44 5.89
CA ASP A 93 14.79 12.28 5.36
C ASP A 93 14.85 12.31 3.82
N GLU A 94 14.22 11.34 3.15
CA GLU A 94 14.12 11.25 1.68
C GLU A 94 13.03 12.19 1.14
N ARG A 95 13.02 13.45 1.60
CA ARG A 95 11.99 14.46 1.28
C ARG A 95 11.88 14.72 -0.22
N ALA A 96 13.00 14.84 -0.91
CA ALA A 96 13.02 15.07 -2.36
C ALA A 96 12.33 13.92 -3.13
N THR A 97 12.55 12.68 -2.69
CA THR A 97 11.93 11.49 -3.24
C THR A 97 10.41 11.50 -3.01
N ILE A 98 9.98 11.82 -1.78
CA ILE A 98 8.56 11.92 -1.40
C ILE A 98 7.86 13.02 -2.23
N GLU A 99 8.48 14.19 -2.37
CA GLU A 99 7.95 15.31 -3.15
C GLU A 99 7.87 14.99 -4.65
N ALA A 100 8.89 14.31 -5.20
CA ALA A 100 8.88 13.85 -6.57
C ALA A 100 7.76 12.83 -6.84
N LEU A 101 7.52 11.89 -5.92
CA LEU A 101 6.41 10.94 -6.03
C LEU A 101 5.05 11.65 -5.99
N ASN A 102 4.86 12.58 -5.05
CA ASN A 102 3.61 13.35 -4.95
C ASN A 102 3.34 14.16 -6.22
N THR A 103 4.38 14.80 -6.78
CA THR A 103 4.27 15.56 -8.03
C THR A 103 3.95 14.65 -9.21
N LYS A 104 4.64 13.50 -9.31
CA LYS A 104 4.52 12.56 -10.42
C LYS A 104 3.11 11.96 -10.53
N PHE A 105 2.49 11.64 -9.39
CA PHE A 105 1.16 11.03 -9.37
C PHE A 105 0.02 12.04 -9.20
N GLY A 106 0.33 13.31 -8.94
CA GLY A 106 -0.62 14.42 -9.05
C GLY A 106 -1.86 14.27 -8.18
N PHE A 107 -1.67 13.90 -6.91
CA PHE A 107 -2.77 13.57 -6.01
C PHE A 107 -3.70 14.74 -5.73
N GLN A 108 -5.01 14.49 -5.80
CA GLN A 108 -6.06 15.48 -5.51
C GLN A 108 -6.58 15.39 -4.07
N ALA A 109 -6.47 14.22 -3.43
CA ALA A 109 -6.92 13.98 -2.06
C ALA A 109 -6.16 12.79 -1.45
N TYR A 110 -6.05 12.73 -0.13
CA TYR A 110 -5.49 11.59 0.59
C TYR A 110 -6.60 10.85 1.37
N PRO A 111 -6.39 9.58 1.75
CA PRO A 111 -5.27 8.70 1.44
C PRO A 111 -5.42 8.07 0.06
N ILE A 112 -4.28 7.74 -0.54
CA ILE A 112 -4.23 7.06 -1.85
C ILE A 112 -3.36 5.83 -1.74
N MET A 113 -3.73 4.79 -2.49
CA MET A 113 -2.87 3.64 -2.69
C MET A 113 -2.78 3.33 -4.18
N ILE A 114 -1.57 3.23 -4.70
CA ILE A 114 -1.30 2.84 -6.10
C ILE A 114 -0.56 1.51 -6.08
N PHE A 115 -1.02 0.55 -6.87
CA PHE A 115 -0.28 -0.70 -7.07
C PHE A 115 0.49 -0.66 -8.39
N PHE A 116 1.71 -1.17 -8.33
CA PHE A 116 2.63 -1.34 -9.44
C PHE A 116 2.96 -2.82 -9.61
N ASN A 117 3.28 -3.23 -10.83
CA ASN A 117 3.84 -4.55 -11.07
C ASN A 117 5.35 -4.57 -10.77
N GLY A 118 5.99 -5.74 -10.84
CA GLY A 118 7.43 -5.90 -10.64
C GLY A 118 8.33 -5.12 -11.62
N GLU A 119 7.75 -4.58 -12.70
CA GLU A 119 8.45 -3.70 -13.65
C GLU A 119 8.28 -2.21 -13.31
N GLY A 120 7.51 -1.87 -12.27
CA GLY A 120 7.16 -0.50 -11.88
C GLY A 120 6.11 0.18 -12.75
N LYS A 121 5.35 -0.58 -13.54
CA LYS A 121 4.17 -0.07 -14.24
C LYS A 121 2.95 -0.08 -13.33
N VAL A 122 2.13 0.97 -13.40
CA VAL A 122 0.88 1.07 -12.63
C VAL A 122 -0.08 -0.05 -13.05
N ILE A 123 -0.49 -0.87 -12.09
CA ILE A 123 -1.60 -1.82 -12.21
C ILE A 123 -2.92 -1.07 -12.01
N THR A 124 -3.00 -0.25 -10.97
CA THR A 124 -4.21 0.49 -10.61
C THR A 124 -3.87 1.68 -9.71
N SER A 125 -4.46 2.84 -10.02
CA SER A 125 -4.41 4.03 -9.17
C SER A 125 -5.52 4.05 -8.10
N ASP A 126 -6.56 3.24 -8.26
CA ASP A 126 -7.63 3.05 -7.26
C ASP A 126 -7.33 1.86 -6.32
N GLY A 127 -6.07 1.75 -5.89
CA GLY A 127 -5.61 0.64 -5.06
C GLY A 127 -6.28 0.61 -3.69
N LEU A 128 -6.63 1.78 -3.14
CA LEU A 128 -7.23 1.84 -1.80
C LEU A 128 -8.65 1.26 -1.80
N CYS A 129 -9.47 1.59 -2.79
CA CYS A 129 -10.80 1.02 -2.94
C CYS A 129 -10.73 -0.50 -3.13
N ARG A 130 -9.78 -0.98 -3.95
CA ARG A 130 -9.55 -2.42 -4.13
C ARG A 130 -9.15 -3.10 -2.83
N ALA A 131 -8.19 -2.54 -2.08
CA ALA A 131 -7.75 -3.07 -0.81
C ALA A 131 -8.93 -3.15 0.20
N VAL A 132 -9.74 -2.10 0.31
CA VAL A 132 -10.90 -2.07 1.21
C VAL A 132 -12.00 -3.05 0.78
N ASN A 133 -12.24 -3.21 -0.52
CA ASN A 133 -13.31 -4.07 -1.01
C ASN A 133 -13.05 -5.57 -0.85
N VAL A 134 -11.81 -6.00 -0.63
CA VAL A 134 -11.48 -7.42 -0.41
C VAL A 134 -11.73 -7.89 1.03
N ARG A 135 -12.14 -6.99 1.93
CA ARG A 135 -12.51 -7.27 3.34
C ARG A 135 -11.50 -8.12 4.12
N GLY A 136 -10.21 -7.83 3.95
CA GLY A 136 -9.10 -8.49 4.64
C GLY A 136 -8.63 -9.81 3.99
N ASP A 137 -9.17 -10.17 2.82
CA ASP A 137 -8.80 -11.39 2.11
C ASP A 137 -7.68 -11.12 1.08
N GLY A 138 -6.48 -11.58 1.40
CA GLY A 138 -5.30 -11.43 0.55
C GLY A 138 -5.39 -12.17 -0.79
N TYR A 139 -6.18 -13.24 -0.90
CA TYR A 139 -6.39 -13.95 -2.17
C TYR A 139 -7.12 -13.06 -3.17
N PHE A 140 -8.19 -12.37 -2.75
CA PHE A 140 -8.90 -11.47 -3.66
C PHE A 140 -8.09 -10.24 -4.03
N LEU A 141 -7.24 -9.75 -3.13
CA LEU A 141 -6.31 -8.68 -3.48
C LEU A 141 -5.35 -9.16 -4.56
N TRP A 142 -4.67 -10.28 -4.33
CA TRP A 142 -3.73 -10.87 -5.26
C TRP A 142 -4.34 -11.11 -6.64
N GLU A 143 -5.45 -11.84 -6.69
CA GLU A 143 -6.14 -12.17 -7.93
C GLU A 143 -6.61 -10.92 -8.68
N GLY A 144 -7.15 -9.93 -7.97
CA GLY A 144 -7.61 -8.68 -8.57
C GLY A 144 -6.49 -7.81 -9.12
N LEU A 145 -5.27 -7.92 -8.57
CA LEU A 145 -4.09 -7.18 -9.05
C LEU A 145 -3.37 -7.93 -10.18
N MET A 146 -3.37 -9.25 -10.16
CA MET A 146 -2.74 -10.08 -11.19
C MET A 146 -3.60 -10.24 -12.44
N LYS A 147 -4.93 -10.25 -12.30
CA LYS A 147 -5.86 -10.32 -13.43
C LYS A 147 -6.28 -8.91 -13.84
N LYS A 148 -6.15 -8.59 -15.14
CA LYS A 148 -6.54 -7.28 -15.72
C LYS A 148 -8.03 -6.92 -15.53
N GLN A 149 -8.86 -7.86 -15.09
CA GLN A 149 -10.29 -7.68 -14.90
C GLN A 149 -10.77 -8.58 -13.75
N TYR A 150 -11.57 -8.03 -12.83
CA TYR A 150 -12.38 -8.84 -11.94
C TYR A 150 -13.39 -9.62 -12.79
N PRO A 151 -13.70 -10.89 -12.48
CA PRO A 151 -14.81 -11.54 -13.16
C PRO A 151 -16.09 -10.72 -12.92
N ASP A 152 -16.96 -10.60 -13.92
CA ASP A 152 -18.15 -9.73 -13.93
C ASP A 152 -19.08 -9.94 -12.71
N ASN A 153 -18.93 -11.07 -12.01
CA ASN A 153 -19.70 -11.48 -10.85
C ASN A 153 -19.00 -11.24 -9.48
N TYR A 154 -17.98 -10.38 -9.41
CA TYR A 154 -17.29 -10.05 -8.13
C TYR A 154 -18.26 -9.61 -7.01
N TRP A 155 -19.35 -8.91 -7.35
CA TRP A 155 -20.40 -8.52 -6.41
C TRP A 155 -21.27 -9.70 -5.92
N GLU A 156 -21.43 -10.76 -6.71
CA GLU A 156 -22.15 -11.98 -6.32
C GLU A 156 -21.29 -12.87 -5.43
N TYR A 157 -19.99 -12.96 -5.75
CA TYR A 157 -19.02 -13.73 -4.97
C TYR A 157 -18.84 -13.16 -3.55
N THR A 158 -18.71 -11.84 -3.42
CA THR A 158 -18.57 -11.19 -2.10
C THR A 158 -19.86 -11.18 -1.28
N ARG A 159 -21.03 -11.11 -1.94
CA ARG A 159 -22.35 -11.26 -1.28
C ARG A 159 -22.59 -12.67 -0.73
N SER A 160 -22.13 -13.73 -1.40
CA SER A 160 -22.38 -15.09 -0.93
C SER A 160 -21.57 -15.42 0.33
N ARG A 161 -20.34 -14.92 0.45
CA ARG A 161 -19.47 -15.14 1.63
C ARG A 161 -19.70 -14.19 2.80
N TYR A 162 -19.97 -12.90 2.53
CA TYR A 162 -20.05 -11.86 3.57
C TYR A 162 -21.43 -11.21 3.68
N GLY A 163 -22.44 -11.74 3.00
CA GLY A 163 -23.80 -11.24 3.03
C GLY A 163 -24.44 -11.42 4.40
N ARG A 164 -24.34 -10.40 5.26
CA ARG A 164 -25.39 -10.15 6.24
C ARG A 164 -26.68 -9.87 5.46
N ARG A 165 -27.61 -10.81 5.60
CA ARG A 165 -28.97 -10.76 5.08
C ARG A 165 -29.74 -9.67 5.83
N TRP A 166 -29.65 -8.43 5.36
CA TRP A 166 -30.56 -7.38 5.80
C TRP A 166 -31.90 -7.64 5.11
N LYS A 167 -32.88 -8.09 5.90
CA LYS A 167 -34.30 -8.03 5.55
C LYS A 167 -34.80 -6.61 5.80
#